data_AF-A0A351A6A3-F1
#
_entry.id   AF-A0A351A6A3-F1
#
_cell.length_a   1.000
_cell.length_b   1.000
_cell.length_c   1.000
_cell.angle_alpha   90.00
_cell.angle_beta   90.00
_cell.angle_gamma   90.00
#
_symmetry.space_group_name_H-M   'P 1'
#
loop_
_entity.id
_entity.type
_entity.pdbx_description
1 polymer ?
#
loop_
_entity_poly.entity_id
_entity_poly.type
_entity_poly.pdbx_seq_one_letter_code
_entity_poly.pdbx_strand_id
1 'polypeptide(L)'
;SDAFARTGRPLTPRDVIEFVVLDRDNPSSVWNCLRAARENAHAVRGTLTAEMWETTNATWLEIRDMTPEKLQATDLGEFFEWVKFRSHLLRGVTFGTMLHDDAFKFVRLGTFLERADNTARLLDVKYHSLLPRAEGLGSSTDFYQWGALLRSVSAFETYRHVYRDVITPHKVAELLILNAAMPRSLHACLDEINDILGEIANLHSAEAARQAGELHATLHYGRMDDIFATGLHAWLERFLVRINRLG
;
A
#
# COMPACT_ATOMS: atom_id res chain seq x y z
N SER A 1 7.64 -12.73 9.82
CA SER A 1 6.17 -12.72 10.00
C SER A 1 5.78 -14.00 10.70
N ASP A 2 4.97 -13.92 11.76
CA ASP A 2 4.47 -15.08 12.49
C ASP A 2 3.69 -16.05 11.59
N ALA A 3 3.07 -15.53 10.52
CA ALA A 3 2.37 -16.35 9.54
C ALA A 3 3.30 -17.32 8.79
N PHE A 4 4.49 -16.88 8.38
CA PHE A 4 5.48 -17.77 7.76
C PHE A 4 6.02 -18.78 8.77
N ALA A 5 6.34 -18.34 10.00
CA ALA A 5 6.85 -19.21 11.05
C ALA A 5 5.87 -20.36 11.37
N ARG A 6 4.55 -20.10 11.35
CA ARG A 6 3.50 -21.12 11.53
C ARG A 6 3.47 -22.20 10.44
N THR A 7 4.05 -21.95 9.27
CA THR A 7 4.11 -22.97 8.20
C THR A 7 5.10 -24.09 8.50
N GLY A 8 6.05 -23.87 9.43
CA GLY A 8 7.14 -24.82 9.72
C GLY A 8 8.16 -25.00 8.59
N ARG A 9 8.05 -24.24 7.48
CA ARG A 9 8.98 -24.31 6.35
C ARG A 9 10.34 -23.71 6.74
N PRO A 10 11.45 -24.22 6.17
CA PRO A 10 12.76 -23.67 6.44
C PRO A 10 12.85 -22.22 5.95
N LEU A 11 13.61 -21.38 6.67
CA LEU A 11 13.81 -19.98 6.32
C LEU A 11 14.81 -19.85 5.16
N THR A 12 14.41 -20.29 3.97
CA THR A 12 15.17 -20.13 2.73
C THR A 12 14.52 -19.09 1.83
N PRO A 13 15.29 -18.40 0.96
CA PRO A 13 14.71 -17.47 0.00
C PRO A 13 13.58 -18.09 -0.84
N ARG A 14 13.75 -19.36 -1.26
CA ARG A 14 12.77 -20.10 -2.04
C ARG A 14 11.44 -20.24 -1.29
N ASP A 15 11.48 -20.73 -0.06
CA ASP A 15 10.27 -20.97 0.75
C ASP A 15 9.55 -19.67 1.07
N VAL A 16 10.30 -18.59 1.34
CA VAL A 16 9.73 -17.26 1.60
C VAL A 16 9.06 -16.70 0.34
N ILE A 17 9.69 -16.84 -0.83
CA ILE A 17 9.12 -16.40 -2.10
C ILE A 17 7.84 -17.18 -2.40
N GLU A 18 7.87 -18.50 -2.28
CA GLU A 18 6.69 -19.34 -2.51
C GLU A 18 5.54 -18.98 -1.55
N PHE A 19 5.86 -18.73 -0.27
CA PHE A 19 4.91 -18.26 0.73
C PHE A 19 4.25 -16.92 0.37
N VAL A 20 5.03 -15.97 -0.14
CA VAL A 20 4.52 -14.62 -0.50
C VAL A 20 3.78 -14.65 -1.84
N VAL A 21 4.16 -15.52 -2.77
CA VAL A 21 3.60 -15.50 -4.13
C VAL A 21 2.45 -16.48 -4.32
N LEU A 22 2.62 -17.77 -3.99
CA LEU A 22 1.73 -18.84 -4.43
C LEU A 22 0.98 -19.55 -3.29
N ASP A 23 1.37 -19.33 -2.04
CA ASP A 23 0.78 -20.06 -0.92
C ASP A 23 -0.71 -19.75 -0.74
N ARG A 24 -1.52 -20.81 -0.82
CA ARG A 24 -2.98 -20.73 -0.80
C ARG A 24 -3.55 -20.55 0.61
N ASP A 25 -2.77 -20.87 1.63
CA ASP A 25 -3.13 -20.72 3.03
C ASP A 25 -2.73 -19.33 3.57
N ASN A 26 -1.84 -18.62 2.86
CA ASN A 26 -1.53 -17.22 3.14
C ASN A 26 -2.53 -16.28 2.43
N PRO A 27 -3.51 -15.67 3.13
CA PRO A 27 -4.49 -14.79 2.49
C PRO A 27 -3.88 -13.55 1.83
N SER A 28 -2.67 -13.17 2.24
CA SER A 28 -1.92 -12.03 1.69
C SER A 28 -0.95 -12.43 0.57
N SER A 29 -0.97 -13.68 0.10
CA SER A 29 -0.15 -14.07 -1.04
C SER A 29 -0.64 -13.41 -2.32
N VAL A 30 0.26 -13.17 -3.27
CA VAL A 30 -0.11 -12.57 -4.58
C VAL A 30 -1.22 -13.35 -5.25
N TRP A 31 -1.15 -14.69 -5.22
CA TRP A 31 -2.18 -15.56 -5.78
C TRP A 31 -3.54 -15.36 -5.09
N ASN A 32 -3.58 -15.30 -3.74
CA ASN A 32 -4.82 -15.10 -3.01
C ASN A 32 -5.42 -13.71 -3.20
N CYS A 33 -4.59 -12.66 -3.23
CA CYS A 33 -5.04 -11.30 -3.52
C CYS A 33 -5.65 -11.20 -4.93
N LEU A 34 -5.02 -11.80 -5.93
CA LEU A 34 -5.54 -11.81 -7.30
C LEU A 34 -6.80 -12.66 -7.44
N ARG A 35 -6.89 -13.78 -6.72
CA ARG A 35 -8.13 -14.57 -6.61
C ARG A 35 -9.25 -13.73 -6.03
N ALA A 36 -9.02 -13.10 -4.87
CA ALA A 36 -10.02 -12.28 -4.19
C ALA A 36 -10.50 -11.12 -5.06
N ALA A 37 -9.58 -10.44 -5.75
CA ALA A 37 -9.91 -9.38 -6.70
C ALA A 37 -10.84 -9.88 -7.83
N ARG A 38 -10.56 -11.07 -8.38
CA ARG A 38 -11.39 -11.69 -9.42
C ARG A 38 -12.76 -12.11 -8.91
N GLU A 39 -12.85 -12.73 -7.73
CA GLU A 39 -14.14 -13.14 -7.14
C GLU A 39 -15.00 -11.92 -6.80
N ASN A 40 -14.40 -10.86 -6.24
CA ASN A 40 -15.09 -9.60 -5.97
C ASN A 40 -15.61 -8.98 -7.28
N ALA A 41 -14.76 -8.93 -8.31
CA ALA A 41 -15.17 -8.42 -9.62
C ALA A 41 -16.29 -9.25 -10.26
N HIS A 42 -16.31 -10.57 -10.03
CA HIS A 42 -17.36 -11.45 -10.53
C HIS A 42 -18.69 -11.20 -9.82
N ALA A 43 -18.65 -11.02 -8.50
CA ALA A 43 -19.84 -10.75 -7.69
C ALA A 43 -20.55 -9.45 -8.08
N VAL A 44 -19.80 -8.43 -8.50
CA VAL A 44 -20.34 -7.12 -8.92
C VAL A 44 -20.23 -6.88 -10.43
N ARG A 45 -20.15 -7.94 -11.24
CA ARG A 45 -19.91 -7.84 -12.70
C ARG A 45 -20.88 -6.88 -13.42
N GLY A 46 -22.13 -6.78 -12.97
CA GLY A 46 -23.12 -5.88 -13.55
C GLY A 46 -22.80 -4.39 -13.38
N THR A 47 -21.89 -4.04 -12.47
CA THR A 47 -21.45 -2.67 -12.18
C THR A 47 -20.11 -2.34 -12.82
N LEU A 48 -19.34 -3.35 -13.23
CA LEU A 48 -18.03 -3.15 -13.85
C LEU A 48 -18.14 -3.00 -15.36
N THR A 49 -17.18 -2.28 -15.95
CA THR A 49 -17.02 -2.28 -17.40
C THR A 49 -16.50 -3.63 -17.90
N ALA A 50 -16.74 -3.91 -19.18
CA ALA A 50 -16.21 -5.11 -19.82
C ALA A 50 -14.67 -5.14 -19.75
N GLU A 51 -14.04 -3.98 -19.97
CA GLU A 51 -12.59 -3.80 -19.93
C GLU A 51 -12.01 -4.11 -18.54
N MET A 52 -12.65 -3.63 -17.47
CA MET A 52 -12.20 -3.90 -16.09
C MET A 52 -12.34 -5.39 -15.75
N TRP A 53 -13.45 -6.00 -16.14
CA TRP A 53 -13.68 -7.43 -15.96
C TRP A 53 -12.63 -8.27 -16.72
N GLU A 54 -12.45 -8.00 -18.01
CA GLU A 54 -11.51 -8.74 -18.86
C GLU A 54 -10.07 -8.60 -18.38
N THR A 55 -9.67 -7.38 -17.98
CA THR A 55 -8.35 -7.12 -17.40
C THR A 55 -8.11 -7.92 -16.11
N THR A 56 -9.11 -7.94 -15.22
CA THR A 56 -9.04 -8.69 -13.96
C THR A 56 -8.98 -10.19 -14.23
N ASN A 57 -9.85 -10.69 -15.10
CA ASN A 57 -9.93 -12.11 -15.43
C ASN A 57 -8.68 -12.60 -16.17
N ALA A 58 -8.12 -11.82 -17.09
CA ALA A 58 -6.85 -12.15 -17.76
C ALA A 58 -5.71 -12.24 -16.73
N THR A 59 -5.62 -11.28 -15.80
CA THR A 59 -4.62 -11.30 -14.71
C THR A 59 -4.74 -12.58 -13.88
N TRP A 60 -5.97 -12.95 -13.54
CA TRP A 60 -6.25 -14.18 -12.79
C TRP A 60 -5.84 -15.44 -13.56
N LEU A 61 -6.19 -15.54 -14.84
CA LEU A 61 -5.84 -16.71 -15.66
C LEU A 61 -4.33 -16.90 -15.75
N GLU A 62 -3.57 -15.81 -15.91
CA GLU A 62 -2.11 -15.83 -15.96
C GLU A 62 -1.49 -16.37 -14.66
N ILE A 63 -1.91 -15.87 -13.48
CA ILE A 63 -1.35 -16.33 -12.20
C ILE A 63 -1.89 -17.71 -11.77
N ARG A 64 -3.12 -18.06 -12.13
CA ARG A 64 -3.76 -19.32 -11.74
C ARG A 64 -2.94 -20.52 -12.21
N ASP A 65 -2.33 -20.41 -13.39
CA ASP A 65 -1.56 -21.47 -14.02
C ASP A 65 -0.06 -21.44 -13.61
N MET A 66 0.33 -20.53 -12.71
CA MET A 66 1.69 -20.44 -12.15
C MET A 66 1.90 -21.52 -11.08
N THR A 67 2.91 -22.36 -11.27
CA THR A 67 3.32 -23.39 -10.30
C THR A 67 4.65 -23.01 -9.64
N PRO A 68 5.01 -23.62 -8.48
CA PRO A 68 6.32 -23.38 -7.87
C PRO A 68 7.50 -23.63 -8.81
N GLU A 69 7.39 -24.62 -9.70
CA GLU A 69 8.41 -24.93 -10.70
C GLU A 69 8.51 -23.82 -11.76
N LYS A 70 7.37 -23.32 -12.25
CA LYS A 70 7.34 -22.20 -13.20
C LYS A 70 7.88 -20.91 -12.59
N LEU A 71 7.53 -20.64 -11.33
CA LEU A 71 8.02 -19.48 -10.60
C LEU A 71 9.54 -19.54 -10.41
N GLN A 72 10.09 -20.72 -10.10
CA GLN A 72 11.54 -20.91 -9.99
C GLN A 72 12.27 -20.78 -11.33
N ALA A 73 11.61 -21.10 -12.43
CA ALA A 73 12.15 -20.95 -13.78
C ALA A 73 12.03 -19.51 -14.34
N THR A 74 11.24 -18.65 -13.69
CA THR A 74 11.01 -17.25 -14.09
C THR A 74 11.98 -16.34 -13.35
N ASP A 75 12.48 -15.30 -14.01
CA ASP A 75 13.22 -14.25 -13.30
C ASP A 75 12.30 -13.56 -12.29
N LEU A 76 12.68 -13.54 -11.02
CA LEU A 76 11.85 -12.98 -9.96
C LEU A 76 11.63 -11.47 -10.14
N GLY A 77 12.60 -10.76 -10.71
CA GLY A 77 12.47 -9.34 -11.04
C GLY A 77 11.37 -9.14 -12.07
N GLU A 78 11.40 -9.90 -13.16
CA GLU A 78 10.35 -9.89 -14.19
C GLU A 78 8.97 -10.24 -13.62
N PHE A 79 8.88 -11.24 -12.74
CA PHE A 79 7.61 -11.58 -12.09
C PHE A 79 7.05 -10.42 -11.25
N PHE A 80 7.87 -9.78 -10.41
CA PHE A 80 7.40 -8.66 -9.59
C PHE A 80 7.09 -7.40 -10.42
N GLU A 81 7.81 -7.16 -11.52
CA GLU A 81 7.44 -6.13 -12.48
C GLU A 81 6.11 -6.44 -13.16
N TRP A 82 5.86 -7.70 -13.54
CA TRP A 82 4.55 -8.13 -14.05
C TRP A 82 3.42 -7.82 -13.05
N VAL A 83 3.58 -8.17 -11.76
CA VAL A 83 2.57 -7.85 -10.72
C VAL A 83 2.29 -6.35 -10.64
N LYS A 84 3.33 -5.52 -10.70
CA LYS A 84 3.19 -4.04 -10.71
C LYS A 84 2.46 -3.57 -11.96
N PHE A 85 2.82 -4.06 -13.15
CA PHE A 85 2.17 -3.69 -14.40
C PHE A 85 0.69 -4.09 -14.42
N ARG A 86 0.33 -5.28 -13.92
CA ARG A 86 -1.09 -5.68 -13.79
C ARG A 86 -1.87 -4.75 -12.88
N SER A 87 -1.27 -4.33 -11.76
CA SER A 87 -1.87 -3.37 -10.83
C SER A 87 -2.07 -1.99 -11.49
N HIS A 88 -1.09 -1.51 -12.27
CA HIS A 88 -1.20 -0.26 -13.02
C HIS A 88 -2.24 -0.32 -14.13
N LEU A 89 -2.27 -1.42 -14.89
CA LEU A 89 -3.24 -1.65 -15.95
C LEU A 89 -4.67 -1.65 -15.38
N LEU A 90 -4.91 -2.40 -14.31
CA LEU A 90 -6.22 -2.45 -13.66
C LEU A 90 -6.65 -1.06 -13.17
N ARG A 91 -5.74 -0.31 -12.54
CA ARG A 91 -6.02 1.07 -12.12
C ARG A 91 -6.36 1.99 -13.30
N GLY A 92 -5.60 1.90 -14.39
CA GLY A 92 -5.81 2.71 -15.59
C GLY A 92 -7.14 2.39 -16.26
N VAL A 93 -7.49 1.11 -16.39
CA VAL A 93 -8.78 0.66 -16.95
C VAL A 93 -9.95 1.10 -16.07
N THR A 94 -9.82 0.94 -14.74
CA THR A 94 -10.84 1.39 -13.77
C THR A 94 -11.12 2.88 -13.96
N PHE A 95 -10.07 3.71 -13.99
CA PHE A 95 -10.21 5.17 -14.15
C PHE A 95 -10.68 5.60 -15.55
N GLY A 96 -10.24 4.89 -16.59
CA GLY A 96 -10.51 5.29 -17.97
C GLY A 96 -11.87 4.83 -18.52
N THR A 97 -12.53 3.86 -17.87
CA THR A 97 -13.73 3.22 -18.44
C THR A 97 -14.96 3.26 -17.54
N MET A 98 -14.80 3.21 -16.21
CA MET A 98 -15.96 3.23 -15.32
C MET A 98 -16.68 4.57 -15.35
N LEU A 99 -18.01 4.54 -15.24
CA LEU A 99 -18.79 5.72 -14.94
C LEU A 99 -18.39 6.24 -13.56
N HIS A 100 -18.22 7.56 -13.40
CA HIS A 100 -17.83 8.18 -12.14
C HIS A 100 -19.02 8.29 -11.16
N ASP A 101 -19.69 7.18 -10.92
CA ASP A 101 -20.80 7.02 -9.99
C ASP A 101 -20.30 6.51 -8.61
N ASP A 102 -21.24 6.15 -7.74
CA ASP A 102 -20.91 5.69 -6.38
C ASP A 102 -20.05 4.43 -6.39
N ALA A 103 -20.21 3.51 -7.35
CA ALA A 103 -19.42 2.29 -7.41
C ALA A 103 -17.95 2.60 -7.71
N PHE A 104 -17.69 3.51 -8.64
CA PHE A 104 -16.35 4.01 -8.90
C PHE A 104 -15.74 4.69 -7.66
N LYS A 105 -16.53 5.50 -6.95
CA LYS A 105 -16.10 6.16 -5.71
C LYS A 105 -15.76 5.15 -4.62
N PHE A 106 -16.52 4.07 -4.45
CA PHE A 106 -16.19 3.00 -3.50
C PHE A 106 -14.88 2.27 -3.85
N VAL A 107 -14.64 1.97 -5.14
CA VAL A 107 -13.36 1.38 -5.58
C VAL A 107 -12.18 2.31 -5.26
N ARG A 108 -12.35 3.62 -5.49
CA ARG A 108 -11.32 4.61 -5.15
C ARG A 108 -11.13 4.74 -3.64
N LEU A 109 -12.21 4.78 -2.86
CA LEU A 109 -12.16 4.87 -1.40
C LEU A 109 -11.35 3.70 -0.81
N GLY A 110 -11.70 2.46 -1.17
CA GLY A 110 -10.96 1.27 -0.75
C GLY A 110 -9.50 1.31 -1.18
N THR A 111 -9.22 1.75 -2.41
CA THR A 111 -7.85 1.90 -2.93
C THR A 111 -7.00 2.85 -2.08
N PHE A 112 -7.55 3.99 -1.64
CA PHE A 112 -6.80 4.96 -0.84
C PHE A 112 -6.69 4.55 0.63
N LEU A 113 -7.70 3.90 1.20
CA LEU A 113 -7.64 3.30 2.53
C LEU A 113 -6.51 2.25 2.61
N GLU A 114 -6.53 1.26 1.70
CA GLU A 114 -5.50 0.23 1.64
C GLU A 114 -4.11 0.81 1.37
N ARG A 115 -4.01 1.84 0.53
CA ARG A 115 -2.72 2.48 0.23
C ARG A 115 -2.14 3.17 1.46
N ALA A 116 -2.96 3.92 2.19
CA ALA A 116 -2.52 4.62 3.40
C ALA A 116 -2.13 3.64 4.51
N ASP A 117 -2.92 2.59 4.75
CA ASP A 117 -2.57 1.52 5.69
C ASP A 117 -1.22 0.86 5.30
N ASN A 118 -1.07 0.46 4.04
CA ASN A 118 0.18 -0.16 3.56
C ASN A 118 1.40 0.77 3.65
N THR A 119 1.26 2.05 3.30
CA THR A 119 2.35 3.04 3.44
C THR A 119 2.75 3.18 4.91
N ALA A 120 1.78 3.30 5.82
CA ALA A 120 2.03 3.42 7.25
C ALA A 120 2.74 2.17 7.81
N ARG A 121 2.28 0.96 7.47
CA ARG A 121 2.94 -0.31 7.89
C ARG A 121 4.36 -0.44 7.35
N LEU A 122 4.58 -0.09 6.08
CA LEU A 122 5.91 -0.16 5.49
C LEU A 122 6.87 0.81 6.18
N LEU A 123 6.40 2.03 6.48
CA LEU A 123 7.19 3.01 7.21
C LEU A 123 7.50 2.54 8.63
N ASP A 124 6.51 1.97 9.33
CA ASP A 124 6.64 1.51 10.72
C ASP A 124 7.65 0.36 10.89
N VAL A 125 7.52 -0.69 10.06
CA VAL A 125 8.43 -1.85 10.07
C VAL A 125 9.87 -1.41 9.83
N LYS A 126 10.06 -0.46 8.91
CA LYS A 126 11.39 0.04 8.57
C LYS A 126 11.93 0.98 9.64
N TYR A 127 11.09 1.84 10.22
CA TYR A 127 11.55 2.73 11.28
C TYR A 127 12.07 1.95 12.50
N HIS A 128 11.40 0.88 12.91
CA HIS A 128 11.88 -0.01 13.99
C HIS A 128 13.16 -0.77 13.63
N SER A 129 13.28 -1.23 12.39
CA SER A 129 14.42 -2.02 11.95
C SER A 129 15.67 -1.18 11.65
N LEU A 130 15.50 0.12 11.38
CA LEU A 130 16.54 1.04 10.89
C LEU A 130 16.89 2.16 11.87
N LEU A 131 16.17 2.29 12.98
CA LEU A 131 16.61 3.16 14.06
C LEU A 131 17.90 2.59 14.64
N PRO A 132 19.00 3.36 14.67
CA PRO A 132 20.23 2.89 15.29
C PRO A 132 19.93 2.57 16.75
N ARG A 133 20.02 1.29 17.12
CA ARG A 133 20.26 0.92 18.53
C ARG A 133 21.47 1.74 18.94
N ALA A 134 21.31 2.57 19.96
CA ALA A 134 22.22 3.63 20.34
C ALA A 134 23.66 3.13 20.52
N GLU A 135 24.43 3.01 19.44
CA GLU A 135 25.86 2.71 19.39
C GLU A 135 26.32 2.74 17.92
N GLY A 136 26.68 3.94 17.44
CA GLY A 136 27.56 4.10 16.28
C GLY A 136 26.90 4.33 14.92
N LEU A 137 27.01 5.58 14.46
CA LEU A 137 27.09 6.04 13.05
C LEU A 137 26.14 5.39 12.03
N GLY A 138 25.19 6.19 11.54
CA GLY A 138 24.36 5.90 10.36
C GLY A 138 25.21 5.31 9.24
N SER A 139 25.02 4.02 9.03
CA SER A 139 25.86 3.22 8.15
C SER A 139 25.41 3.42 6.70
N SER A 140 26.29 3.18 5.73
CA SER A 140 25.91 3.12 4.31
C SER A 140 24.76 2.13 4.04
N THR A 141 24.57 1.15 4.93
CA THR A 141 23.48 0.19 4.93
C THR A 141 22.11 0.85 5.18
N ASP A 142 22.03 1.83 6.09
CA ASP A 142 20.78 2.54 6.39
C ASP A 142 20.32 3.34 5.17
N PHE A 143 21.25 4.02 4.49
CA PHE A 143 20.96 4.74 3.24
C PHE A 143 20.38 3.81 2.17
N TYR A 144 20.97 2.62 2.00
CA TYR A 144 20.49 1.65 1.02
C TYR A 144 19.08 1.16 1.35
N GLN A 145 18.80 0.93 2.64
CA GLN A 145 17.50 0.43 3.10
C GLN A 145 16.39 1.48 2.98
N TRP A 146 16.65 2.75 3.29
CA TRP A 146 15.71 3.85 3.02
C TRP A 146 15.50 4.09 1.52
N GLY A 147 16.57 3.98 0.73
CA GLY A 147 16.47 4.01 -0.73
C GLY A 147 15.62 2.87 -1.30
N ALA A 148 15.75 1.66 -0.74
CA ALA A 148 14.93 0.51 -1.12
C ALA A 148 13.45 0.70 -0.72
N LEU A 149 13.18 1.26 0.46
CA LEU A 149 11.83 1.65 0.87
C LEU A 149 11.23 2.62 -0.15
N LEU A 150 11.92 3.73 -0.44
CA LEU A 150 11.45 4.72 -1.41
C LEU A 150 11.18 4.09 -2.79
N ARG A 151 12.04 3.17 -3.27
CA ARG A 151 11.79 2.45 -4.53
C ARG A 151 10.55 1.55 -4.47
N SER A 152 10.31 0.88 -3.34
CA SER A 152 9.13 0.02 -3.18
C SER A 152 7.79 0.77 -3.23
N VAL A 153 7.80 2.07 -2.90
CA VAL A 153 6.64 2.97 -3.00
C VAL A 153 6.73 3.95 -4.18
N SER A 154 7.65 3.71 -5.13
CA SER A 154 7.90 4.58 -6.29
C SER A 154 8.14 6.06 -5.95
N ALA A 155 8.73 6.34 -4.79
CA ALA A 155 8.97 7.67 -4.26
C ALA A 155 10.43 8.15 -4.40
N PHE A 156 11.33 7.31 -4.92
CA PHE A 156 12.77 7.60 -4.93
C PHE A 156 13.11 8.85 -5.74
N GLU A 157 12.60 8.96 -6.98
CA GLU A 157 12.82 10.14 -7.82
C GLU A 157 12.13 11.39 -7.25
N THR A 158 10.91 11.24 -6.71
CA THR A 158 10.20 12.33 -6.02
C THR A 158 10.99 12.85 -4.83
N TYR A 159 11.58 11.97 -4.02
CA TYR A 159 12.43 12.37 -2.89
C TYR A 159 13.61 13.22 -3.36
N ARG A 160 14.32 12.78 -4.40
CA ARG A 160 15.46 13.52 -4.95
C ARG A 160 15.04 14.87 -5.53
N HIS A 161 13.86 14.94 -6.15
CA HIS A 161 13.31 16.18 -6.67
C HIS A 161 12.95 17.18 -5.56
N VAL A 162 12.29 16.72 -4.49
CA VAL A 162 11.79 17.56 -3.39
C VAL A 162 12.92 18.04 -2.48
N TYR A 163 13.80 17.13 -2.02
CA TYR A 163 14.78 17.47 -0.99
C TYR A 163 16.17 17.81 -1.54
N ARG A 164 16.53 17.30 -2.72
CA ARG A 164 17.86 17.48 -3.36
C ARG A 164 19.05 17.21 -2.43
N ASP A 165 18.86 16.34 -1.46
CA ASP A 165 19.79 16.12 -0.35
C ASP A 165 19.89 14.62 -0.02
N VAL A 166 20.80 14.27 0.89
CA VAL A 166 21.00 12.92 1.41
C VAL A 166 19.68 12.35 1.95
N ILE A 167 19.49 11.05 1.77
CA ILE A 167 18.34 10.32 2.30
C ILE A 167 18.48 10.25 3.82
N THR A 168 17.53 10.85 4.53
CA THR A 168 17.47 10.79 6.00
C THR A 168 16.13 10.21 6.44
N PRO A 169 16.06 9.46 7.56
CA PRO A 169 14.81 8.91 8.07
C PRO A 169 13.72 9.98 8.26
N HIS A 170 14.11 11.16 8.76
CA HIS A 170 13.20 12.27 9.00
C HIS A 170 12.52 12.76 7.71
N LYS A 171 13.30 13.04 6.66
CA LYS A 171 12.77 13.50 5.37
C LYS A 171 11.96 12.42 4.65
N VAL A 172 12.33 11.13 4.80
CA VAL A 172 11.52 10.04 4.23
C VAL A 172 10.16 9.95 4.94
N ALA A 173 10.13 10.04 6.26
CA ALA A 173 8.88 10.05 7.02
C ALA A 173 8.02 11.27 6.65
N GLU A 174 8.61 12.47 6.59
CA GLU A 174 7.90 13.68 6.17
C GLU A 174 7.28 13.54 4.76
N LEU A 175 8.04 13.03 3.78
CA LEU A 175 7.55 12.79 2.42
C LEU A 175 6.36 11.83 2.37
N LEU A 176 6.42 10.75 3.15
CA LEU A 176 5.44 9.69 3.13
C LEU A 176 4.26 9.94 4.08
N ILE A 177 4.36 10.90 4.99
CA ILE A 177 3.28 11.25 5.92
C ILE A 177 2.58 12.54 5.51
N LEU A 178 3.32 13.66 5.45
CA LEU A 178 2.73 15.00 5.40
C LEU A 178 2.72 15.64 4.01
N ASN A 179 3.55 15.17 3.07
CA ASN A 179 3.63 15.78 1.73
C ASN A 179 2.41 15.40 0.86
N ALA A 180 1.43 16.30 0.74
CA ALA A 180 0.21 16.09 -0.04
C ALA A 180 0.46 15.92 -1.56
N ALA A 181 1.59 16.40 -2.10
CA ALA A 181 1.92 16.22 -3.51
C ALA A 181 2.48 14.82 -3.83
N MET A 182 2.85 14.03 -2.81
CA MET A 182 3.32 12.66 -2.99
C MET A 182 2.12 11.69 -3.03
N PRO A 183 1.81 11.03 -4.17
CA PRO A 183 0.54 10.28 -4.34
C PRO A 183 0.30 9.08 -3.42
N ARG A 184 1.34 8.64 -2.69
CA ARG A 184 1.28 7.54 -1.73
C ARG A 184 1.46 8.01 -0.29
N SER A 185 1.61 9.32 -0.05
CA SER A 185 1.69 9.81 1.32
C SER A 185 0.37 9.62 2.04
N LEU A 186 0.43 9.56 3.37
CA LEU A 186 -0.79 9.46 4.18
C LEU A 186 -1.70 10.66 3.93
N HIS A 187 -1.15 11.88 3.85
CA HIS A 187 -1.89 13.09 3.54
C HIS A 187 -2.63 13.00 2.20
N ALA A 188 -1.92 12.68 1.11
CA ALA A 188 -2.55 12.61 -0.22
C ALA A 188 -3.65 11.53 -0.30
N CYS A 189 -3.47 10.41 0.43
CA CYS A 189 -4.51 9.40 0.52
C CYS A 189 -5.72 9.89 1.32
N LEU A 190 -5.50 10.63 2.40
CA LEU A 190 -6.57 11.18 3.23
C LEU A 190 -7.30 12.35 2.56
N ASP A 191 -6.64 13.14 1.71
CA ASP A 191 -7.29 14.13 0.84
C ASP A 191 -8.38 13.42 0.01
N GLU A 192 -7.99 12.36 -0.70
CA GLU A 192 -8.89 11.60 -1.57
C GLU A 192 -10.00 10.87 -0.80
N ILE A 193 -9.68 10.29 0.37
CA ILE A 193 -10.67 9.65 1.24
C ILE A 193 -11.71 10.69 1.72
N ASN A 194 -11.24 11.85 2.17
CA ASN A 194 -12.11 12.91 2.69
C ASN A 194 -12.99 13.51 1.59
N ASP A 195 -12.45 13.75 0.40
CA ASP A 195 -13.20 14.24 -0.75
C ASP A 195 -14.28 13.24 -1.19
N ILE A 196 -13.91 11.96 -1.34
CA ILE A 196 -14.85 10.91 -1.73
C ILE A 196 -15.97 10.76 -0.69
N LEU A 197 -15.64 10.73 0.59
CA LEU A 197 -16.65 10.67 1.66
C LEU A 197 -17.53 11.92 1.69
N GLY A 198 -17.00 13.09 1.35
CA GLY A 198 -17.79 14.31 1.19
C GLY A 198 -18.85 14.21 0.09
N GLU A 199 -18.63 13.37 -0.93
CA GLU A 199 -19.57 13.15 -2.02
C GLU A 199 -20.57 12.02 -1.75
N ILE A 200 -20.14 10.91 -1.15
CA ILE A 200 -20.97 9.69 -1.02
C ILE A 200 -21.60 9.52 0.37
N ALA A 201 -21.15 10.27 1.38
CA ALA A 201 -21.66 10.09 2.72
C ALA A 201 -23.13 10.52 2.83
N ASN A 202 -23.88 9.76 3.61
CA ASN A 202 -25.26 10.05 3.97
C ASN A 202 -25.43 9.98 5.50
N LEU A 203 -26.66 10.10 6.00
CA LEU A 203 -26.95 10.08 7.43
C LEU A 203 -26.41 8.83 8.16
N HIS A 204 -26.33 7.69 7.49
CA HIS A 204 -25.82 6.44 8.07
C HIS A 204 -24.29 6.35 8.10
N SER A 205 -23.59 7.14 7.28
CA SER A 205 -22.12 7.15 7.18
C SER A 205 -21.50 8.46 7.64
N ALA A 206 -22.29 9.34 8.28
CA ALA A 206 -21.83 10.64 8.77
C ALA A 206 -20.65 10.52 9.77
N GLU A 207 -20.63 9.47 10.59
CA GLU A 207 -19.53 9.24 11.53
C GLU A 207 -18.23 8.86 10.81
N ALA A 208 -18.29 8.08 9.72
CA ALA A 208 -17.10 7.77 8.91
C ALA A 208 -16.52 9.04 8.27
N ALA A 209 -17.37 9.90 7.71
CA ALA A 209 -16.94 11.19 7.16
C ALA A 209 -16.33 12.10 8.24
N ARG A 210 -16.94 12.16 9.43
CA ARG A 210 -16.41 12.93 10.57
C ARG A 210 -15.03 12.42 11.01
N GLN A 211 -14.86 11.10 11.14
CA GLN A 211 -13.59 10.49 11.54
C GLN A 211 -12.50 10.67 10.48
N ALA A 212 -12.86 10.57 9.20
CA ALA A 212 -11.94 10.84 8.09
C ALA A 212 -11.48 12.30 8.11
N GLY A 213 -12.39 13.26 8.27
CA GLY A 213 -12.05 14.68 8.39
C GLY A 213 -11.18 15.00 9.61
N GLU A 214 -11.45 14.37 10.75
CA GLU A 214 -10.59 14.52 11.95
C GLU A 214 -9.19 13.94 11.71
N LEU A 215 -9.07 12.79 11.04
CA LEU A 215 -7.77 12.19 10.72
C LEU A 215 -7.01 13.02 9.67
N HIS A 216 -7.71 13.49 8.64
CA HIS A 216 -7.20 14.41 7.62
C HIS A 216 -6.65 15.69 8.24
N ALA A 217 -7.40 16.33 9.16
CA ALA A 217 -6.95 17.55 9.82
C ALA A 217 -5.63 17.36 10.59
N THR A 218 -5.39 16.19 11.19
CA THR A 218 -4.11 15.91 11.87
C THR A 218 -2.93 15.81 10.93
N LEU A 219 -3.15 15.46 9.66
CA LEU A 219 -2.12 15.45 8.62
C LEU A 219 -1.98 16.84 7.98
N HIS A 220 -3.11 17.51 7.74
CA HIS A 220 -3.16 18.79 7.04
C HIS A 220 -2.54 19.94 7.85
N TYR A 221 -2.81 19.97 9.15
CA TYR A 221 -2.28 20.98 10.07
C TYR A 221 -1.15 20.46 10.96
N GLY A 222 -0.77 19.19 10.80
CA GLY A 222 0.27 18.55 11.59
C GLY A 222 1.67 19.05 11.24
N ARG A 223 2.58 19.02 12.21
CA ARG A 223 4.00 19.30 12.02
C ARG A 223 4.81 18.05 12.27
N MET A 224 5.86 17.86 11.48
CA MET A 224 6.72 16.67 11.61
C MET A 224 7.41 16.61 12.99
N ASP A 225 7.79 17.77 13.55
CA ASP A 225 8.38 17.88 14.88
C ASP A 225 7.47 17.30 15.98
N ASP A 226 6.16 17.57 15.92
CA ASP A 226 5.18 17.08 16.89
C ASP A 226 4.97 15.56 16.79
N ILE A 227 5.01 15.04 15.56
CA ILE A 227 4.95 13.60 15.29
C ILE A 227 6.17 12.89 15.87
N PHE A 228 7.38 13.44 15.68
CA PHE A 228 8.59 12.86 16.27
C PHE A 228 8.63 13.01 17.79
N ALA A 229 8.17 14.13 18.35
CA ALA A 229 8.10 14.34 19.78
C ALA A 229 7.20 13.31 20.49
N THR A 230 6.12 12.86 19.84
CA THR A 230 5.25 11.78 20.36
C THR A 230 5.77 10.37 20.05
N GLY A 231 6.85 10.25 19.26
CA GLY A 231 7.40 9.00 18.77
C GLY A 231 6.70 8.50 17.50
N LEU A 232 7.47 8.33 16.42
CA LEU A 232 6.91 8.00 15.10
C LEU A 232 6.14 6.67 15.09
N HIS A 233 6.68 5.62 15.71
CA HIS A 233 5.99 4.33 15.81
C HIS A 233 4.64 4.46 16.51
N ALA A 234 4.61 5.04 17.71
CA ALA A 234 3.39 5.23 18.48
C ALA A 234 2.37 6.09 17.71
N TRP A 235 2.84 7.06 16.93
CA TRP A 235 1.98 7.84 16.04
C TRP A 235 1.42 6.99 14.89
N LEU A 236 2.24 6.17 14.21
CA LEU A 236 1.82 5.29 13.12
C LEU A 236 0.84 4.22 13.61
N GLU A 237 1.02 3.65 14.79
CA GLU A 237 0.06 2.71 15.38
C GLU A 237 -1.30 3.37 15.62
N ARG A 238 -1.32 4.59 16.18
CA ARG A 238 -2.57 5.35 16.34
C ARG A 238 -3.22 5.68 15.00
N PHE A 239 -2.43 6.04 13.99
CA PHE A 239 -2.90 6.25 12.63
C PHE A 239 -3.55 4.98 12.07
N LEU A 240 -2.87 3.84 12.17
CA LEU A 240 -3.36 2.53 11.71
C LEU A 240 -4.67 2.14 12.40
N VAL A 241 -4.79 2.36 13.72
CA VAL A 241 -6.05 2.11 14.44
C VAL A 241 -7.19 3.00 13.91
N ARG A 242 -6.92 4.27 13.62
CA ARG A 242 -7.95 5.21 13.13
C ARG A 242 -8.37 4.91 11.70
N ILE A 243 -7.43 4.59 10.81
CA ILE A 243 -7.77 4.32 9.41
C ILE A 243 -8.55 3.00 9.25
N ASN A 244 -8.22 1.96 10.03
CA ASN A 244 -8.97 0.70 10.04
C ASN A 244 -10.39 0.82 10.63
N ARG A 245 -10.77 1.97 11.20
CA ARG A 245 -12.16 2.24 11.60
C ARG A 245 -13.00 2.80 10.46
N LEU A 246 -12.36 3.34 9.42
CA LEU A 246 -13.01 3.90 8.24
C LEU A 246 -13.37 2.83 7.21
N GLY A 247 -12.74 1.66 7.27
CA GLY A 247 -12.98 0.50 6.43
C GLY A 247 -12.42 -0.76 7.05
#